data_AF-T0KE76-F1
#
_entry.id   AF-T0KE76-F1
#
_cell.length_a   1.000
_cell.length_b   1.000
_cell.length_c   1.000
_cell.angle_alpha   90.00
_cell.angle_beta   90.00
_cell.angle_gamma   90.00
#
_symmetry.space_group_name_H-M   'P 1'
#
loop_
_entity.id
_entity.type
_entity.pdbx_description
1 polymer ?
#
loop_
_entity_poly.entity_id
_entity_poly.type
_entity_poly.pdbx_seq_one_letter_code
_entity_poly.pdbx_strand_id
1 'polypeptide(L)' 'MNIATIGTGIIVEGFLQAIEQLDGASCHAVYSRKEATAKKLADKFGKILT' A
#
# COMPACT_ATOMS: atom_id res chain seq x y z
N MET A 1 -12.34 -4.65 -5.04
CA MET A 1 -11.28 -4.32 -6.00
C MET A 1 -9.96 -4.56 -5.31
N ASN A 2 -9.14 -5.43 -5.88
CA ASN A 2 -7.87 -5.82 -5.30
C ASN A 2 -6.78 -4.98 -5.96
N ILE A 3 -6.01 -4.26 -5.16
CA ILE A 3 -5.02 -3.28 -5.63
C ILE A 3 -3.63 -3.71 -5.17
N ALA A 4 -2.63 -3.44 -6.02
CA ALA A 4 -1.23 -3.52 -5.67
C ALA A 4 -0.53 -2.22 -6.07
N THR A 5 0.44 -1.78 -5.28
CA THR A 5 1.20 -0.55 -5.57
C THR A 5 2.67 -0.85 -5.85
N ILE A 6 3.26 -0.08 -6.75
CA ILE A 6 4.70 -0.10 -7.02
C ILE A 6 5.28 1.23 -6.59
N GLY A 7 6.17 1.18 -5.61
CA GLY A 7 6.75 2.34 -4.96
C GLY A 7 6.13 2.61 -3.59
N THR A 8 6.81 3.47 -2.83
CA THR A 8 6.47 3.77 -1.41
C THR A 8 6.58 5.26 -1.13
N GLY A 9 6.29 6.08 -2.15
CA GLY A 9 6.40 7.54 -2.07
C GLY A 9 5.10 8.18 -1.59
N ILE A 10 5.12 9.51 -1.44
CA ILE A 10 4.00 10.28 -0.89
C ILE A 10 2.69 10.11 -1.66
N ILE A 11 2.76 9.94 -2.99
CA ILE A 11 1.58 9.68 -3.83
C ILE A 11 0.95 8.33 -3.48
N VAL A 12 1.77 7.30 -3.29
CA VAL A 12 1.28 5.96 -2.92
C VAL A 12 0.64 5.99 -1.54
N GLU A 13 1.25 6.70 -0.59
CA GLU A 13 0.67 6.86 0.75
C GLU A 13 -0.69 7.56 0.72
N GLY A 14 -0.80 8.69 0.01
CA GLY A 14 -2.07 9.40 -0.11
C GLY A 14 -3.14 8.58 -0.83
N PHE A 15 -2.75 7.81 -1.85
CA PHE A 15 -3.63 6.90 -2.56
C PHE A 15 -4.15 5.77 -1.65
N LEU A 16 -3.28 5.14 -0.86
CA LEU A 16 -3.68 4.10 0.10
C LEU A 16 -4.61 4.64 1.19
N GLN A 17 -4.37 5.86 1.68
CA GLN A 17 -5.27 6.52 2.63
C GLN A 17 -6.67 6.76 2.05
N ALA A 18 -6.77 7.13 0.77
CA ALA A 18 -8.05 7.29 0.11
C ALA A 18 -8.80 5.96 -0.06
N ILE A 19 -8.07 4.87 -0.36
CA ILE A 19 -8.64 3.52 -0.50
C ILE A 19 -9.27 3.03 0.81
N GLU A 20 -8.68 3.33 1.96
CA GLU A 20 -9.24 2.93 3.27
C GLU A 20 -10.65 3.50 3.52
N GLN A 21 -11.04 4.58 2.83
CA GLN A 21 -12.36 5.18 2.94
C GLN A 21 -13.38 4.64 1.91
N LEU A 22 -12.96 3.77 1.00
CA LEU A 22 -13.79 3.23 -0.07
C LEU A 22 -14.26 1.81 0.27
N ASP A 23 -15.58 1.65 0.38
CA ASP A 23 -16.16 0.32 0.48
C ASP A 23 -15.93 -0.47 -0.82
N GLY A 24 -15.39 -1.68 -0.67
CA GLY A 24 -15.13 -2.58 -1.77
C GLY A 24 -13.80 -2.37 -2.49
N ALA A 25 -12.84 -1.60 -1.96
CA ALA A 25 -11.46 -1.54 -2.44
C ALA A 25 -10.47 -1.88 -1.32
N SER A 26 -9.42 -2.63 -1.65
CA SER A 26 -8.38 -2.98 -0.67
C SER A 26 -7.03 -3.19 -1.37
N CYS A 27 -5.97 -2.68 -0.74
CA CYS A 27 -4.61 -2.96 -1.18
C CYS A 27 -4.13 -4.28 -0.57
N HIS A 28 -3.60 -5.17 -1.39
CA HIS A 28 -3.14 -6.50 -0.96
C HIS A 28 -1.63 -6.69 -1.13
N ALA A 29 -0.96 -5.85 -1.92
CA ALA A 29 0.47 -5.96 -2.14
C ALA A 29 1.14 -4.60 -2.38
N VAL A 30 2.39 -4.46 -1.93
CA VAL A 30 3.27 -3.35 -2.27
C VAL A 30 4.59 -3.92 -2.78
N TYR A 31 5.11 -3.36 -3.86
CA TYR A 31 6.45 -3.65 -4.35
C TYR A 31 7.35 -2.42 -4.22
N SER A 32 8.58 -2.61 -3.77
CA SER A 32 9.63 -1.59 -3.76
C SER A 32 10.96 -2.22 -4.12
N ARG A 33 11.84 -1.43 -4.74
CA ARG A 33 13.25 -1.80 -4.92
C ARG A 33 14.01 -1.91 -3.58
N LYS A 34 13.43 -1.41 -2.50
CA LYS A 34 13.97 -1.48 -1.14
C LYS A 34 12.92 -2.14 -0.24
N GLU A 35 13.16 -3.38 0.17
CA GLU A 35 12.26 -4.13 1.06
C GLU A 35 11.91 -3.34 2.33
N ALA A 36 12.89 -2.67 2.92
CA ALA A 36 12.68 -1.85 4.11
C ALA A 36 11.57 -0.79 3.95
N THR A 37 11.43 -0.17 2.76
CA THR A 37 10.37 0.81 2.52
C THR A 37 9.04 0.16 2.18
N ALA A 38 9.05 -0.99 1.49
CA ALA A 38 7.84 -1.79 1.26
C ALA A 38 7.25 -2.26 2.59
N LYS A 39 8.09 -2.84 3.46
CA LYS A 39 7.72 -3.32 4.78
C LYS A 39 7.16 -2.21 5.67
N LYS A 40 7.85 -1.06 5.74
CA LYS A 40 7.34 0.11 6.46
C LYS A 40 5.96 0.54 5.98
N LEU A 41 5.71 0.52 4.66
CA LEU A 41 4.41 0.89 4.12
C LEU A 41 3.34 -0.17 4.44
N ALA A 42 3.66 -1.44 4.27
CA ALA A 42 2.76 -2.54 4.57
C ALA A 42 2.37 -2.59 6.06
N ASP A 43 3.32 -2.37 6.97
CA ASP A 43 3.08 -2.30 8.41
C ASP A 43 2.18 -1.11 8.77
N LYS A 44 2.33 0.02 8.07
CA LYS A 44 1.52 1.23 8.31
C LYS A 44 0.04 1.03 7.98
N PHE A 45 -0.27 0.32 6.89
CA PHE A 45 -1.65 0.14 6.42
C PHE A 45 -2.26 -1.20 6.85
N GLY A 46 -1.44 -2.17 7.26
CA GLY A 46 -1.89 -3.50 7.68
C GLY A 46 -2.48 -4.32 6.52
N LYS A 47 -2.31 -5.65 6.54
CA LYS A 47 -2.87 -6.59 5.53
C LYS A 47 -2.28 -6.49 4.10
N ILE A 48 -1.13 -5.85 3.94
CA ILE A 48 -0.43 -5.74 2.65
C ILE A 48 0.78 -6.67 2.63
N LEU A 49 0.92 -7.48 1.58
CA LEU A 49 2.11 -8.30 1.32
C LEU A 49 3.23 -7.45 0.70
N THR A 50 4.48 -7.71 1.07
CA THR A 50 5.67 -6.95 0.65
C THR A 50 6.57 -7.73 -0.29
#